data_AF-A0A956H4Z0-F1
#
_entry.id   AF-A0A956H4Z0-F1
#
_cell.length_a   1.000
_cell.length_b   1.000
_cell.length_c   1.000
_cell.angle_alpha   90.00
_cell.angle_beta   90.00
_cell.angle_gamma   90.00
#
_symmetry.space_group_name_H-M   'P 1'
#
loop_
_entity.id
_entity.type
_entity.pdbx_description
1 polymer ?
#
loop_
_entity_poly.entity_id
_entity_poly.type
_entity_poly.pdbx_seq_one_letter_code
_entity_poly.pdbx_strand_id
1 'polypeptide(L)'
;MALLLPCLALTFGPACQTKDTSDPIADTGNDDSGSSDDPSTESAEGMDSNGDGDPGDGDPDPTGFVPMTDAIGANTCDPAEQDCPDGEKCTAYVTMPGDCCVDANKCVDIIGDHQLGDPCMRMDDNDDCAEGLFCMTVTSGSEGEGVCLAFCNVAEQDCAEDGLPDAQCIAFNDGTLPMCQDRCDPITQDCDGQLGCYGVGNQGFVCAIPGYEDGLGNDGDECYTIQSCRPGLGCTAS
;
A
#
# COMPACT_ATOMS: atom_id res chain seq x y z
N MET A 1 4.88 38.93 -42.58
CA MET A 1 4.53 39.77 -41.43
C MET A 1 4.26 38.80 -40.28
N ALA A 2 5.26 38.55 -39.43
CA ALA A 2 5.17 37.61 -38.33
C ALA A 2 4.47 38.30 -37.14
N LEU A 3 3.42 37.69 -36.60
CA LEU A 3 2.78 38.10 -35.36
C LEU A 3 3.28 37.18 -34.25
N LEU A 4 4.15 37.74 -33.41
CA LEU A 4 4.61 37.18 -32.14
C LEU A 4 3.49 37.28 -31.11
N LEU A 5 3.08 36.15 -30.53
CA LEU A 5 2.25 36.09 -29.33
C LEU A 5 3.14 35.77 -28.12
N PRO A 6 3.06 36.53 -27.01
CA PRO A 6 3.92 36.31 -25.84
C PRO A 6 3.42 35.16 -24.95
N CYS A 7 4.35 34.30 -24.53
CA CYS A 7 4.22 33.33 -23.45
C CYS A 7 3.84 34.04 -22.14
N LEU A 8 2.73 33.60 -21.54
CA LEU A 8 2.40 33.89 -20.14
C LEU A 8 2.91 32.71 -19.30
N ALA A 9 3.98 32.93 -18.53
CA ALA A 9 4.48 31.96 -17.58
C ALA A 9 3.58 31.97 -16.34
N LEU A 10 2.85 30.87 -16.12
CA LEU A 10 2.18 30.57 -14.85
C LEU A 10 3.17 29.79 -13.99
N THR A 11 3.60 30.41 -12.89
CA THR A 11 4.37 29.77 -11.84
C THR A 11 3.44 28.93 -10.97
N PHE A 12 3.56 27.60 -11.04
CA PHE A 12 2.96 26.68 -10.07
C PHE A 12 3.91 26.43 -8.89
N GLY A 13 3.29 26.17 -7.74
CA GLY A 13 3.90 26.06 -6.41
C GLY A 13 4.72 24.78 -6.18
N PRO A 14 5.17 24.55 -4.93
CA PRO A 14 6.42 23.88 -4.65
C PRO A 14 6.32 22.36 -4.63
N ALA A 15 7.34 21.73 -5.23
CA ALA A 15 7.71 20.33 -5.09
C ALA A 15 7.84 19.90 -3.61
N CYS A 16 7.49 18.63 -3.33
CA CYS A 16 7.83 17.93 -2.10
C CYS A 16 9.33 18.14 -1.76
N GLN A 17 9.61 18.81 -0.65
CA GLN A 17 10.95 18.89 -0.07
C GLN A 17 10.99 18.01 1.18
N THR A 18 11.70 16.89 1.12
CA THR A 18 12.19 16.21 2.31
C THR A 18 13.48 16.91 2.77
N LYS A 19 13.55 17.24 4.06
CA LYS A 19 14.77 17.78 4.69
C LYS A 19 15.60 16.64 5.24
N ASP A 20 16.69 16.31 4.55
CA ASP A 20 17.77 15.50 5.11
C ASP A 20 18.39 16.19 6.33
N THR A 21 18.46 15.47 7.45
CA THR A 21 19.39 15.78 8.53
C THR A 21 20.32 14.59 8.68
N SER A 22 21.50 14.70 8.08
CA SER A 22 22.60 13.77 8.27
C SER A 22 23.24 13.98 9.64
N ASP A 23 23.48 12.89 10.38
CA ASP A 23 24.62 12.83 11.31
C ASP A 23 25.20 11.40 11.33
N PRO A 24 26.54 11.24 11.32
CA PRO A 24 27.21 9.96 11.21
C PRO A 24 27.42 9.32 12.59
N ILE A 25 27.13 8.02 12.73
CA ILE A 25 27.60 7.23 13.87
C ILE A 25 28.65 6.25 13.37
N ALA A 26 29.86 6.44 13.91
CA ALA A 26 31.06 5.71 13.59
C ALA A 26 31.02 4.27 14.11
N ASP A 27 31.55 3.39 13.26
CA ASP A 27 31.93 2.01 13.49
C ASP A 27 33.16 1.92 14.42
N THR A 28 33.06 1.09 15.47
CA THR A 28 34.22 0.45 16.10
C THR A 28 33.87 -0.98 16.45
N GLY A 29 34.35 -1.92 15.64
CA GLY A 29 34.36 -3.34 15.94
C GLY A 29 35.27 -3.70 17.11
N ASN A 30 34.97 -4.84 17.74
CA ASN A 30 35.96 -5.67 18.41
C ASN A 30 35.46 -7.13 18.49
N ASP A 31 36.15 -8.02 17.77
CA ASP A 31 36.12 -9.48 17.95
C ASP A 31 36.61 -9.87 19.35
N ASP A 32 35.99 -10.89 19.97
CA ASP A 32 36.76 -11.96 20.62
C ASP A 32 35.95 -13.26 20.78
N SER A 33 36.66 -14.36 20.59
CA SER A 33 36.19 -15.74 20.46
C SER A 33 36.02 -16.45 21.81
N GLY A 34 35.15 -17.47 21.89
CA GLY A 34 35.13 -18.37 23.06
C GLY A 34 34.14 -19.54 23.03
N SER A 35 34.58 -20.65 22.43
CA SER A 35 34.29 -22.08 22.67
C SER A 35 32.99 -22.60 23.35
N SER A 36 32.37 -23.55 22.61
CA SER A 36 32.00 -24.94 22.96
C SER A 36 31.27 -25.29 24.28
N ASP A 37 30.10 -25.95 24.17
CA ASP A 37 29.94 -27.39 24.39
C ASP A 37 28.49 -27.88 24.14
N ASP A 38 28.38 -29.12 23.65
CA ASP A 38 27.20 -29.88 23.20
C ASP A 38 26.46 -30.57 24.39
N PRO A 39 25.51 -31.50 24.21
CA PRO A 39 24.11 -31.39 24.63
C PRO A 39 23.79 -32.32 25.81
N SER A 40 22.56 -32.28 26.33
CA SER A 40 21.99 -33.42 27.07
C SER A 40 20.46 -33.41 26.97
N THR A 41 19.96 -34.37 26.20
CA THR A 41 18.65 -35.02 26.32
C THR A 41 18.39 -35.50 27.74
N GLU A 42 17.13 -35.42 28.21
CA GLU A 42 16.44 -36.49 28.94
C GLU A 42 14.92 -36.26 28.85
N SER A 43 14.19 -37.36 28.75
CA SER A 43 12.75 -37.45 28.51
C SER A 43 11.92 -37.56 29.79
N ALA A 44 10.60 -37.47 29.60
CA ALA A 44 9.54 -38.29 30.22
C ALA A 44 8.62 -37.64 31.28
N GLU A 45 7.36 -37.49 30.83
CA GLU A 45 6.09 -38.00 31.39
C GLU A 45 5.65 -37.68 32.83
N GLY A 46 4.35 -37.36 32.98
CA GLY A 46 3.64 -37.42 34.26
C GLY A 46 2.20 -36.88 34.21
N MET A 47 1.23 -37.79 34.29
CA MET A 47 -0.24 -37.62 34.20
C MET A 47 -0.94 -36.91 35.38
N ASP A 48 -2.17 -36.45 35.07
CA ASP A 48 -3.44 -36.45 35.84
C ASP A 48 -3.56 -35.77 37.22
N SER A 49 -4.54 -34.87 37.34
CA SER A 49 -5.67 -35.06 38.28
C SER A 49 -6.82 -34.08 38.13
N ASN A 50 -8.03 -34.64 38.31
CA ASN A 50 -9.38 -34.10 38.21
C ASN A 50 -9.83 -33.20 39.38
N GLY A 51 -10.99 -32.53 39.17
CA GLY A 51 -11.94 -32.07 40.20
C GLY A 51 -11.88 -30.56 40.43
N ASP A 52 -12.96 -29.79 40.54
CA ASP A 52 -14.36 -30.05 40.87
C ASP A 52 -15.20 -28.88 40.34
N GLY A 53 -16.43 -29.15 39.91
CA GLY A 53 -17.41 -28.13 39.58
C GLY A 53 -18.20 -27.68 40.81
N ASP A 54 -18.58 -26.39 40.83
CA ASP A 54 -19.76 -25.91 41.54
C ASP A 54 -20.33 -24.66 40.82
N PRO A 55 -21.64 -24.61 40.49
CA PRO A 55 -22.28 -23.49 39.83
C PRO A 55 -22.95 -22.55 40.86
N GLY A 56 -22.80 -21.24 40.70
CA GLY A 56 -23.41 -20.30 41.63
C GLY A 56 -23.53 -18.87 41.10
N ASP A 57 -24.77 -18.52 40.77
CA ASP A 57 -25.43 -17.23 40.98
C ASP A 57 -24.93 -15.99 40.23
N GLY A 58 -25.78 -15.56 39.29
CA GLY A 58 -25.75 -14.23 38.71
C GLY A 58 -26.42 -13.18 39.61
N ASP A 59 -25.94 -11.94 39.46
CA ASP A 59 -26.75 -10.72 39.51
C ASP A 59 -26.05 -9.66 38.63
N PRO A 60 -26.78 -8.71 38.03
CA PRO A 60 -26.32 -7.91 36.90
C PRO A 60 -25.56 -6.67 37.38
N ASP A 61 -24.30 -6.53 36.95
CA ASP A 61 -23.56 -5.28 37.12
C ASP A 61 -23.68 -4.43 35.84
N PRO A 62 -24.19 -3.19 35.90
CA PRO A 62 -24.19 -2.27 34.78
C PRO A 62 -22.81 -1.60 34.72
N THR A 63 -21.80 -2.34 34.30
CA THR A 63 -20.45 -1.81 34.10
C THR A 63 -20.12 -1.79 32.63
N GLY A 64 -19.82 -0.58 32.16
CA GLY A 64 -19.50 -0.29 30.78
C GLY A 64 -18.38 -1.19 30.25
N PHE A 65 -18.71 -1.88 29.17
CA PHE A 65 -17.75 -2.28 28.16
C PHE A 65 -17.99 -1.37 26.96
N VAL A 66 -17.49 -0.13 27.05
CA VAL A 66 -16.85 0.42 25.86
C VAL A 66 -15.59 -0.44 25.74
N PRO A 67 -15.39 -1.27 24.71
CA PRO A 67 -14.06 -1.79 24.49
C PRO A 67 -13.16 -0.55 24.37
N MET A 68 -12.20 -0.44 25.28
CA MET A 68 -11.07 0.44 25.05
C MET A 68 -10.46 -0.10 23.77
N THR A 69 -10.68 0.60 22.66
CA THR A 69 -9.94 0.37 21.43
C THR A 69 -8.51 0.78 21.73
N ASP A 70 -7.80 -0.14 22.38
CA ASP A 70 -6.38 -0.08 22.60
C ASP A 70 -5.74 -0.06 21.22
N ALA A 71 -5.16 1.11 20.90
CA ALA A 71 -4.76 1.59 19.59
C ALA A 71 -5.96 1.95 18.68
N ILE A 72 -6.18 3.26 18.50
CA ILE A 72 -6.49 3.75 17.15
C ILE A 72 -5.23 3.43 16.34
N GLY A 73 -5.11 2.18 15.92
CA GLY A 73 -4.18 1.79 14.88
C GLY A 73 -4.57 2.62 13.67
N ALA A 74 -3.58 3.15 12.97
CA ALA A 74 -3.84 3.85 11.72
C ALA A 74 -4.64 2.95 10.75
N ASN A 75 -4.49 1.62 10.88
CA ASN A 75 -5.32 0.62 10.24
C ASN A 75 -6.53 0.24 11.11
N THR A 76 -7.74 0.65 10.70
CA THR A 76 -9.00 0.32 11.38
C THR A 76 -9.84 -0.71 10.64
N CYS A 77 -9.40 -1.16 9.46
CA CYS A 77 -10.04 -2.19 8.63
C CYS A 77 -9.00 -2.94 7.80
N ASP A 78 -9.37 -4.13 7.36
CA ASP A 78 -8.63 -4.93 6.37
C ASP A 78 -9.20 -4.65 4.96
N PRO A 79 -8.39 -4.14 4.03
CA PRO A 79 -8.85 -3.83 2.68
C PRO A 79 -9.27 -5.07 1.86
N ALA A 80 -8.74 -6.25 2.16
CA ALA A 80 -9.14 -7.48 1.49
C ALA A 80 -10.45 -8.05 2.05
N GLU A 81 -10.71 -7.89 3.35
CA GLU A 81 -11.94 -8.40 3.98
C GLU A 81 -13.11 -7.42 3.89
N GLN A 82 -12.86 -6.12 3.63
CA GLN A 82 -13.86 -5.05 3.64
C GLN A 82 -14.72 -5.08 4.92
N ASP A 83 -14.07 -5.24 6.08
CA ASP A 83 -14.69 -5.44 7.39
C ASP A 83 -15.23 -4.15 8.04
N CYS A 84 -15.85 -3.29 7.22
CA CYS A 84 -16.47 -2.05 7.64
C CYS A 84 -17.98 -2.20 7.93
N PRO A 85 -18.59 -1.31 8.72
CA PRO A 85 -20.03 -1.25 8.91
C PRO A 85 -20.81 -1.09 7.59
N ASP A 86 -22.06 -1.54 7.57
CA ASP A 86 -22.95 -1.39 6.41
C ASP A 86 -23.00 0.07 5.90
N GLY A 87 -22.68 0.26 4.62
CA GLY A 87 -22.67 1.57 3.96
C GLY A 87 -21.31 2.28 3.97
N GLU A 88 -20.30 1.68 4.60
CA GLU A 88 -18.91 2.12 4.57
C GLU A 88 -18.05 1.11 3.78
N LYS A 89 -16.93 1.57 3.23
CA LYS A 89 -15.89 0.73 2.61
C LYS A 89 -14.55 0.93 3.31
N CYS A 90 -13.69 -0.07 3.22
CA CYS A 90 -12.30 0.09 3.65
C CYS A 90 -11.48 0.74 2.52
N THR A 91 -10.80 1.84 2.81
CA THR A 91 -9.89 2.51 1.86
C THR A 91 -8.56 2.86 2.52
N ALA A 92 -7.53 3.00 1.70
CA ALA A 92 -6.20 3.42 2.14
C ALA A 92 -6.10 4.96 2.17
N TYR A 93 -5.36 5.51 3.13
CA TYR A 93 -5.18 6.94 3.30
C TYR A 93 -3.78 7.28 3.81
N VAL A 94 -3.43 8.57 3.77
CA VAL A 94 -2.18 9.10 4.32
C VAL A 94 -2.41 9.59 5.75
N THR A 95 -1.67 9.05 6.72
CA THR A 95 -1.80 9.51 8.11
C THR A 95 -1.22 10.91 8.32
N MET A 96 -0.17 11.24 7.55
CA MET A 96 0.47 12.55 7.55
C MET A 96 0.15 13.29 6.24
N PRO A 97 -0.55 14.44 6.31
CA PRO A 97 -0.85 15.23 5.12
C PRO A 97 0.42 15.61 4.35
N GLY A 98 0.43 15.33 3.05
CA GLY A 98 1.53 15.65 2.15
C GLY A 98 2.52 14.51 1.91
N ASP A 99 2.35 13.35 2.55
CA ASP A 99 3.12 12.16 2.22
C ASP A 99 2.71 11.61 0.83
N CYS A 100 3.69 11.03 0.13
CA CYS A 100 3.48 10.55 -1.24
C CYS A 100 2.47 9.42 -1.32
N CYS A 101 2.38 8.63 -0.26
CA CYS A 101 1.99 7.23 -0.36
C CYS A 101 1.15 6.87 0.86
N VAL A 102 0.02 6.18 0.62
CA VAL A 102 -0.86 5.72 1.69
C VAL A 102 -0.14 4.75 2.61
N ASP A 103 -0.33 4.91 3.91
CA ASP A 103 0.38 4.20 4.97
C ASP A 103 -0.58 3.59 6.01
N ALA A 104 -1.88 3.78 5.81
CA ALA A 104 -2.93 3.31 6.70
C ALA A 104 -4.26 3.04 5.99
N ASN A 105 -5.16 2.30 6.64
CA ASN A 105 -6.48 1.91 6.14
C ASN A 105 -7.60 2.31 7.11
N LYS A 106 -8.73 2.80 6.60
CA LYS A 106 -9.89 3.14 7.43
C LYS A 106 -11.23 2.94 6.73
N CYS A 107 -12.28 2.83 7.53
CA CYS A 107 -13.65 2.81 7.04
C CYS A 107 -14.12 4.23 6.71
N VAL A 108 -14.74 4.38 5.54
CA VAL A 108 -15.31 5.64 5.05
C VAL A 108 -16.65 5.38 4.38
N ASP A 109 -17.56 6.36 4.39
CA ASP A 109 -18.83 6.29 3.66
C ASP A 109 -18.59 5.95 2.18
N ILE A 110 -19.41 5.06 1.63
CA ILE A 110 -19.45 4.82 0.19
C ILE A 110 -20.14 6.01 -0.48
N ILE A 111 -19.37 6.78 -1.26
CA ILE A 111 -19.84 8.03 -1.91
C ILE A 111 -19.97 7.90 -3.43
N GLY A 112 -19.57 6.77 -4.00
CA GLY A 112 -19.66 6.49 -5.43
C GLY A 112 -19.80 5.01 -5.73
N ASP A 113 -20.02 4.70 -7.00
CA ASP A 113 -20.31 3.36 -7.51
C ASP A 113 -19.46 3.01 -8.74
N HIS A 114 -18.33 3.71 -8.94
CA HIS A 114 -17.44 3.44 -10.06
C HIS A 114 -16.81 2.05 -9.92
N GLN A 115 -16.81 1.30 -11.02
CA GLN A 115 -16.40 -0.10 -11.05
C GLN A 115 -14.91 -0.23 -11.39
N LEU A 116 -14.38 -1.45 -11.27
CA LEU A 116 -13.00 -1.76 -11.63
C LEU A 116 -12.67 -1.25 -13.05
N GLY A 117 -11.59 -0.48 -13.16
CA GLY A 117 -11.13 0.13 -14.42
C GLY A 117 -11.82 1.45 -14.79
N ASP A 118 -12.87 1.87 -14.09
CA ASP A 118 -13.51 3.16 -14.34
C ASP A 118 -12.60 4.32 -13.88
N PRO A 119 -12.64 5.48 -14.58
CA PRO A 119 -12.00 6.69 -14.09
C PRO A 119 -12.66 7.14 -12.79
N CYS A 120 -11.86 7.62 -11.85
CA CYS A 120 -12.33 7.99 -10.51
C CYS A 120 -11.73 9.31 -10.02
N MET A 121 -12.33 9.83 -8.94
CA MET A 121 -11.82 10.97 -8.20
C MET A 121 -11.42 10.59 -6.79
N ARG A 122 -10.13 10.77 -6.48
CA ARG A 122 -9.60 10.72 -5.13
C ARG A 122 -9.69 12.09 -4.46
N MET A 123 -10.27 12.12 -3.29
CA MET A 123 -10.33 13.25 -2.36
C MET A 123 -9.52 12.90 -1.11
N ASP A 124 -9.28 13.87 -0.21
CA ASP A 124 -8.44 13.78 1.00
C ASP A 124 -8.23 12.35 1.51
N ASP A 125 -9.30 11.71 2.00
CA ASP A 125 -9.24 10.34 2.52
C ASP A 125 -10.37 9.43 2.00
N ASN A 126 -10.97 9.76 0.86
CA ASN A 126 -12.05 8.96 0.27
C ASN A 126 -12.02 9.10 -1.27
N ASP A 127 -12.77 8.25 -1.95
CA ASP A 127 -12.86 8.21 -3.40
C ASP A 127 -14.21 7.65 -3.86
N ASP A 128 -14.57 7.93 -5.11
CA ASP A 128 -15.85 7.54 -5.71
C ASP A 128 -15.88 6.12 -6.31
N CYS A 129 -14.85 5.29 -6.07
CA CYS A 129 -14.91 3.87 -6.40
C CYS A 129 -15.86 3.10 -5.48
N ALA A 130 -16.41 1.99 -5.98
CA ALA A 130 -17.22 1.07 -5.19
C ALA A 130 -16.42 0.40 -4.05
N GLU A 131 -17.14 -0.29 -3.16
CA GLU A 131 -16.56 -1.14 -2.11
C GLU A 131 -15.57 -2.17 -2.70
N GLY A 132 -14.48 -2.44 -1.98
CA GLY A 132 -13.39 -3.32 -2.47
C GLY A 132 -12.44 -2.68 -3.48
N LEU A 133 -12.69 -1.43 -3.88
CA LEU A 133 -11.88 -0.71 -4.86
C LEU A 133 -11.24 0.54 -4.26
N PHE A 134 -10.08 0.89 -4.82
CA PHE A 134 -9.30 2.07 -4.48
C PHE A 134 -9.05 2.92 -5.72
N CYS A 135 -9.26 4.24 -5.61
CA CYS A 135 -8.93 5.17 -6.68
C CYS A 135 -7.42 5.42 -6.73
N MET A 136 -6.73 4.70 -7.63
CA MET A 136 -5.30 4.85 -7.84
C MET A 136 -5.01 6.06 -8.71
N THR A 137 -4.43 7.10 -8.11
CA THR A 137 -3.85 8.24 -8.84
C THR A 137 -2.40 7.93 -9.22
N VAL A 138 -1.70 8.90 -9.81
CA VAL A 138 -0.28 8.76 -10.18
C VAL A 138 0.61 8.38 -8.98
N THR A 139 0.27 8.86 -7.78
CA THR A 139 0.93 8.42 -6.55
C THR A 139 -0.15 8.17 -5.51
N SER A 140 -0.18 6.99 -4.89
CA SER A 140 -1.29 6.54 -4.03
C SER A 140 -1.79 7.54 -2.98
N GLY A 141 -0.93 8.41 -2.42
CA GLY A 141 -1.30 9.43 -1.45
C GLY A 141 -1.85 10.74 -2.02
N SER A 142 -1.85 10.93 -3.35
CA SER A 142 -2.29 12.18 -3.99
C SER A 142 -3.78 12.19 -4.29
N GLU A 143 -4.44 13.33 -4.08
CA GLU A 143 -5.79 13.61 -4.57
C GLU A 143 -5.82 13.81 -6.10
N GLY A 144 -7.00 13.68 -6.70
CA GLY A 144 -7.22 13.96 -8.11
C GLY A 144 -7.69 12.75 -8.93
N GLU A 145 -7.54 12.86 -10.26
CA GLU A 145 -8.00 11.84 -11.22
C GLU A 145 -7.18 10.55 -11.09
N GLY A 146 -7.87 9.42 -11.13
CA GLY A 146 -7.27 8.10 -11.07
C GLY A 146 -8.09 7.04 -11.79
N VAL A 147 -7.78 5.79 -11.51
CA VAL A 147 -8.54 4.62 -11.95
C VAL A 147 -8.89 3.73 -10.76
N CYS A 148 -10.11 3.19 -10.73
CA CYS A 148 -10.51 2.25 -9.71
C CYS A 148 -9.79 0.91 -9.91
N LEU A 149 -9.01 0.49 -8.92
CA LEU A 149 -8.31 -0.79 -8.89
C LEU A 149 -8.79 -1.62 -7.70
N ALA A 150 -8.78 -2.94 -7.82
CA ALA A 150 -9.25 -3.84 -6.77
C ALA A 150 -8.19 -4.05 -5.69
N PHE A 151 -8.61 -4.00 -4.43
CA PHE A 151 -7.86 -4.58 -3.32
C PHE A 151 -7.81 -6.11 -3.46
N CYS A 152 -6.83 -6.74 -2.82
CA CYS A 152 -6.66 -8.18 -2.89
C CYS A 152 -6.08 -8.78 -1.61
N ASN A 153 -6.26 -10.09 -1.46
CA ASN A 153 -5.65 -10.85 -0.38
C ASN A 153 -4.24 -11.33 -0.78
N VAL A 154 -3.21 -10.79 -0.13
CA VAL A 154 -1.81 -11.17 -0.37
C VAL A 154 -1.51 -12.65 -0.13
N ALA A 155 -2.35 -13.36 0.63
CA ALA A 155 -2.22 -14.79 0.86
C ALA A 155 -2.68 -15.65 -0.33
N GLU A 156 -3.67 -15.18 -1.09
CA GLU A 156 -4.24 -15.91 -2.23
C GLU A 156 -3.44 -15.67 -3.52
N GLN A 157 -2.74 -14.52 -3.62
CA GLN A 157 -1.89 -14.07 -4.73
C GLN A 157 -2.55 -13.97 -6.11
N ASP A 158 -3.60 -14.73 -6.41
CA ASP A 158 -4.38 -14.71 -7.65
C ASP A 158 -5.59 -13.78 -7.51
N CYS A 159 -5.88 -13.02 -8.58
CA CYS A 159 -6.98 -12.06 -8.66
C CYS A 159 -8.06 -12.47 -9.68
N ALA A 160 -8.04 -13.70 -10.16
CA ALA A 160 -8.99 -14.19 -11.15
C ALA A 160 -10.45 -14.11 -10.67
N GLU A 161 -10.70 -14.33 -9.38
CA GLU A 161 -12.03 -14.26 -8.77
C GLU A 161 -12.56 -12.80 -8.71
N ASP A 162 -11.67 -11.81 -8.77
CA ASP A 162 -12.01 -10.37 -8.84
C ASP A 162 -12.25 -9.90 -10.29
N GLY A 163 -12.28 -10.83 -11.24
CA GLY A 163 -12.50 -10.55 -12.66
C GLY A 163 -11.22 -10.19 -13.44
N LEU A 164 -10.04 -10.38 -12.83
CA LEU A 164 -8.73 -10.10 -13.42
C LEU A 164 -7.91 -11.40 -13.57
N PRO A 165 -8.15 -12.21 -14.61
CA PRO A 165 -7.62 -13.58 -14.72
C PRO A 165 -6.10 -13.69 -14.84
N ASP A 166 -5.43 -12.61 -15.25
CA ASP A 166 -3.97 -12.56 -15.45
C ASP A 166 -3.28 -11.65 -14.41
N ALA A 167 -4.04 -11.09 -13.47
CA ALA A 167 -3.52 -10.22 -12.43
C ALA A 167 -3.02 -11.01 -11.22
N GLN A 168 -2.05 -10.42 -10.54
CA GLN A 168 -1.51 -10.91 -9.29
C GLN A 168 -1.76 -9.89 -8.19
N CYS A 169 -1.98 -10.36 -6.97
CA CYS A 169 -2.00 -9.52 -5.80
C CYS A 169 -0.59 -9.05 -5.45
N ILE A 170 -0.37 -7.74 -5.52
CA ILE A 170 0.90 -7.09 -5.22
C ILE A 170 0.76 -6.27 -3.94
N ALA A 171 1.64 -6.54 -2.98
CA ALA A 171 1.73 -5.75 -1.77
C ALA A 171 2.54 -4.47 -2.04
N PHE A 172 1.87 -3.31 -2.03
CA PHE A 172 2.53 -2.01 -1.98
C PHE A 172 2.55 -1.47 -0.55
N ASN A 173 3.48 -0.54 -0.29
CA ASN A 173 3.58 0.19 0.99
C ASN A 173 3.54 -0.74 2.21
N ASP A 174 4.43 -1.73 2.24
CA ASP A 174 4.53 -2.73 3.31
C ASP A 174 3.24 -3.53 3.56
N GLY A 175 2.38 -3.65 2.55
CA GLY A 175 1.13 -4.41 2.60
C GLY A 175 -0.08 -3.57 2.99
N THR A 176 0.08 -2.27 3.27
CA THR A 176 -1.05 -1.36 3.48
C THR A 176 -1.95 -1.27 2.25
N LEU A 177 -1.35 -1.32 1.05
CA LEU A 177 -2.07 -1.18 -0.22
C LEU A 177 -1.88 -2.45 -1.07
N PRO A 178 -2.57 -3.57 -0.75
CA PRO A 178 -2.50 -4.78 -1.54
C PRO A 178 -3.46 -4.67 -2.73
N MET A 179 -2.92 -4.69 -3.95
CA MET A 179 -3.72 -4.42 -5.16
C MET A 179 -3.57 -5.52 -6.20
N CYS A 180 -4.67 -5.84 -6.89
CA CYS A 180 -4.61 -6.64 -8.10
C CYS A 180 -3.95 -5.84 -9.22
N GLN A 181 -2.91 -6.40 -9.82
CA GLN A 181 -2.15 -5.76 -10.89
C GLN A 181 -1.87 -6.75 -12.01
N ASP A 182 -2.10 -6.32 -13.25
CA ASP A 182 -1.80 -7.12 -14.43
C ASP A 182 -0.29 -7.32 -14.56
N ARG A 183 0.12 -8.56 -14.79
CA ARG A 183 1.52 -8.88 -15.04
C ARG A 183 1.90 -8.46 -16.45
N CYS A 184 3.16 -8.08 -16.62
CA CYS A 184 3.68 -7.65 -17.91
C CYS A 184 5.13 -8.09 -18.14
N ASP A 185 5.56 -8.08 -19.39
CA ASP A 185 6.93 -8.27 -19.82
C ASP A 185 7.61 -6.89 -20.00
N PRO A 186 8.67 -6.60 -19.22
CA PRO A 186 9.35 -5.30 -19.26
C PRO A 186 10.10 -5.03 -20.57
N ILE A 187 10.36 -6.04 -21.40
CA ILE A 187 11.00 -5.88 -22.70
C ILE A 187 9.95 -5.49 -23.75
N THR A 188 8.76 -6.09 -23.71
CA THR A 188 7.72 -5.83 -24.71
C THR A 188 6.76 -4.70 -24.32
N GLN A 189 6.69 -4.34 -23.03
CA GLN A 189 5.78 -3.30 -22.51
C GLN A 189 4.32 -3.56 -22.90
N ASP A 190 3.85 -4.78 -22.65
CA ASP A 190 2.53 -5.31 -23.03
C ASP A 190 1.41 -4.92 -22.06
N CYS A 191 1.43 -3.66 -21.63
CA CYS A 191 0.35 -3.08 -20.83
C CYS A 191 -0.67 -2.36 -21.70
N ASP A 192 -1.93 -2.39 -21.29
CA ASP A 192 -3.01 -1.75 -22.03
C ASP A 192 -2.98 -0.21 -21.93
N GLY A 193 -3.41 0.44 -23.00
CA GLY A 193 -3.61 1.89 -23.03
C GLY A 193 -2.34 2.71 -22.82
N GLN A 194 -2.32 3.51 -21.75
CA GLN A 194 -1.22 4.42 -21.40
C GLN A 194 -0.40 3.91 -20.21
N LEU A 195 -0.59 2.67 -19.78
CA LEU A 195 0.13 2.07 -18.68
C LEU A 195 1.56 1.69 -19.08
N GLY A 196 2.46 1.65 -18.10
CA GLY A 196 3.83 1.17 -18.26
C GLY A 196 4.06 -0.12 -17.49
N CYS A 197 5.01 -0.94 -17.95
CA CYS A 197 5.41 -2.15 -17.25
C CYS A 197 6.58 -1.86 -16.29
N TYR A 198 6.31 -1.94 -14.99
CA TYR A 198 7.23 -1.52 -13.93
C TYR A 198 7.60 -2.67 -12.99
N GLY A 199 8.87 -2.72 -12.59
CA GLY A 199 9.36 -3.74 -11.65
C GLY A 199 8.98 -3.40 -10.21
N VAL A 200 8.38 -4.35 -9.49
CA VAL A 200 7.98 -4.23 -8.08
C VAL A 200 8.86 -5.12 -7.21
N GLY A 201 10.14 -4.73 -7.07
CA GLY A 201 11.12 -5.50 -6.29
C GLY A 201 11.16 -6.98 -6.69
N ASN A 202 11.00 -7.87 -5.73
CA ASN A 202 10.99 -9.32 -5.97
C ASN A 202 9.60 -9.88 -6.37
N GLN A 203 8.57 -9.03 -6.45
CA GLN A 203 7.19 -9.43 -6.78
C GLN A 203 6.95 -9.53 -8.29
N GLY A 204 7.90 -9.05 -9.11
CA GLY A 204 7.85 -9.17 -10.58
C GLY A 204 7.62 -7.84 -11.26
N PHE A 205 6.92 -7.87 -12.40
CA PHE A 205 6.62 -6.69 -13.21
C PHE A 205 5.13 -6.57 -13.42
N VAL A 206 4.59 -5.36 -13.24
CA VAL A 206 3.16 -5.09 -13.37
C VAL A 206 2.86 -3.81 -14.11
N CYS A 207 1.67 -3.76 -14.71
CA CYS A 207 1.15 -2.59 -15.38
C CYS A 207 0.69 -1.54 -14.38
N ALA A 208 1.24 -0.34 -14.48
CA ALA A 208 0.84 0.76 -13.61
C ALA A 208 0.81 2.09 -14.36
N ILE A 209 0.11 3.07 -13.78
CA ILE A 209 0.07 4.44 -14.30
C ILE A 209 1.49 5.01 -14.25
N PRO A 210 2.01 5.56 -15.35
CA PRO A 210 3.30 6.23 -15.32
C PRO A 210 3.28 7.47 -14.43
N GLY A 211 4.33 7.66 -13.63
CA GLY A 211 4.46 8.77 -12.69
C GLY A 211 5.61 9.73 -12.97
N TYR A 212 6.14 9.71 -14.19
CA TYR A 212 7.13 10.69 -14.64
C TYR A 212 6.45 11.97 -15.15
N GLU A 213 7.06 13.13 -14.88
CA GLU A 213 6.61 14.39 -15.47
C GLU A 213 7.07 14.56 -16.92
N ASP A 214 6.43 15.47 -17.65
CA ASP A 214 6.79 15.79 -19.03
C ASP A 214 8.27 16.16 -19.17
N GLY A 215 9.00 15.33 -19.91
CA GLY A 215 10.43 15.52 -20.18
C GLY A 215 11.38 14.91 -19.15
N LEU A 216 10.87 14.30 -18.08
CA LEU A 216 11.65 13.54 -17.09
C LEU A 216 11.53 12.02 -17.30
N GLY A 217 12.15 11.25 -16.41
CA GLY A 217 12.10 9.79 -16.39
C GLY A 217 12.97 9.11 -17.46
N ASN A 218 13.89 9.84 -18.08
CA ASN A 218 14.85 9.31 -19.04
C ASN A 218 16.04 8.67 -18.33
N ASP A 219 16.90 7.99 -19.11
CA ASP A 219 18.14 7.44 -18.59
C ASP A 219 19.03 8.53 -17.98
N GLY A 220 19.43 8.30 -16.72
CA GLY A 220 20.24 9.24 -15.93
C GLY A 220 19.45 10.33 -15.20
N ASP A 221 18.14 10.44 -15.40
CA ASP A 221 17.29 11.32 -14.57
C ASP A 221 17.15 10.74 -13.15
N GLU A 222 16.98 11.61 -12.15
CA GLU A 222 16.68 11.19 -10.78
C GLU A 222 15.33 10.45 -10.73
N CYS A 223 15.25 9.42 -9.89
CA CYS A 223 14.06 8.63 -9.70
C CYS A 223 13.88 8.26 -8.23
N TYR A 224 12.63 8.23 -7.78
CA TYR A 224 12.29 8.00 -6.37
C TYR A 224 11.32 6.84 -6.17
N THR A 225 10.54 6.51 -7.20
CA THR A 225 9.57 5.42 -7.23
C THR A 225 9.75 4.59 -8.49
N ILE A 226 9.19 3.37 -8.51
CA ILE A 226 9.24 2.50 -9.68
C ILE A 226 8.61 3.15 -10.93
N GLN A 227 7.63 4.04 -10.74
CA GLN A 227 6.88 4.73 -11.80
C GLN A 227 7.54 6.06 -12.23
N SER A 228 8.63 6.49 -11.56
CA SER A 228 9.37 7.71 -11.91
C SER A 228 10.06 7.63 -13.27
N CYS A 229 10.25 6.41 -13.79
CA CYS A 229 10.91 6.17 -15.06
C CYS A 229 9.89 6.02 -16.20
N ARG A 230 10.32 6.31 -17.43
CA ARG A 230 9.53 6.01 -18.62
C ARG A 230 9.41 4.49 -18.81
N PRO A 231 8.30 4.00 -19.40
CA PRO A 231 8.13 2.59 -19.77
C PRO A 231 9.38 2.03 -20.47
N GLY A 232 9.87 0.89 -19.97
CA GLY A 232 11.11 0.24 -20.44
C GLY A 232 12.38 0.65 -19.68
N LEU A 233 12.29 1.60 -18.74
CA LEU A 233 13.36 1.96 -17.81
C LEU A 233 12.93 1.61 -16.37
N GLY A 234 13.91 1.44 -15.49
CA GLY A 234 13.68 1.11 -14.08
C GLY A 234 14.54 1.94 -13.15
N CYS A 235 13.98 2.32 -12.00
CA CYS A 235 14.72 3.01 -10.97
C CYS A 235 15.58 2.01 -10.17
N THR A 236 16.89 2.17 -10.21
CA THR A 236 17.84 1.29 -9.51
C THR A 236 18.72 2.08 -8.56
N ALA A 237 19.01 1.52 -7.38
CA ALA A 237 19.95 2.13 -6.46
C ALA A 237 21.34 2.31 -7.13
N SER A 238 21.88 3.52 -7.01
CA SER A 238 23.21 3.90 -7.49
C SER A 238 24.23 3.95 -6.36
#